data_AF-A0A2G9RZS9-F1
#
_entry.id   AF-A0A2G9RZS9-F1
#
_cell.length_a   1.000
_cell.length_b   1.000
_cell.length_c   1.000
_cell.angle_alpha   90.00
_cell.angle_beta   90.00
_cell.angle_gamma   90.00
#
_symmetry.space_group_name_H-M   'P 1'
#
loop_
_entity.id
_entity.type
_entity.pdbx_description
1 polymer ?
#
loop_
_entity_poly.entity_id
_entity_poly.type
_entity_poly.pdbx_seq_one_letter_code
_entity_poly.pdbx_strand_id
1 'polypeptide(L)'
;MHLNIVNHDEEQCSVLRHQRAHNDPVALNYTFAQVVTAGSHASQQLKNLQSRCLVPGWYATHLERWLTNYPPSQLYIVDGQELRNNPAAAMDSVQKFLGVTPHFNYTQALKFEESKGFWCQVADNGKTKCLGKSKGRKYPDMEPSTRSYLVDFYRENNIELSKLLNRLGQPLPTWLREELQNSSRS
;
A
#
# COMPACT_ATOMS: atom_id res chain seq x y z
N MET A 1 10.74 6.94 11.42
CA MET A 1 10.22 5.65 10.94
C MET A 1 9.44 5.91 9.65
N HIS A 2 9.56 5.05 8.63
CA HIS A 2 8.87 5.25 7.34
C HIS A 2 7.65 4.34 7.25
N LEU A 3 6.49 4.94 6.98
CA LEU A 3 5.25 4.22 6.69
C LEU A 3 4.91 4.44 5.22
N ASN A 4 4.83 3.35 4.45
CA ASN A 4 4.40 3.41 3.05
C ASN A 4 2.88 3.16 3.02
N ILE A 5 2.13 4.07 2.40
CA ILE A 5 0.68 3.95 2.27
C ILE A 5 0.33 3.69 0.80
N VAL A 6 -0.27 2.54 0.52
CA VAL A 6 -0.69 2.12 -0.83
C VAL A 6 -2.22 2.02 -0.86
N ASN A 7 -2.81 2.13 -2.07
CA ASN A 7 -4.23 1.83 -2.27
C ASN A 7 -4.53 0.42 -1.71
N HIS A 8 -5.56 0.38 -0.87
CA HIS A 8 -6.06 -0.80 -0.18
C HIS A 8 -6.22 -2.01 -1.11
N ASP A 9 -6.91 -1.84 -2.23
CA ASP A 9 -7.32 -2.94 -3.10
C ASP A 9 -6.15 -3.82 -3.58
N GLU A 10 -5.03 -3.17 -3.92
CA GLU A 10 -3.82 -3.87 -4.37
C GLU A 10 -3.12 -4.59 -3.20
N GLU A 11 -3.10 -3.96 -2.02
CA GLU A 11 -2.41 -4.48 -0.84
C GLU A 11 -3.14 -5.70 -0.26
N GLN A 12 -4.47 -5.66 -0.12
CA GLN A 12 -5.21 -6.79 0.45
C GLN A 12 -5.20 -8.01 -0.45
N CYS A 13 -5.31 -7.80 -1.77
CA CYS A 13 -5.16 -8.87 -2.75
C CYS A 13 -3.75 -9.49 -2.67
N SER A 14 -2.74 -8.66 -2.41
CA SER A 14 -1.36 -9.11 -2.19
C SER A 14 -1.22 -9.97 -0.94
N VAL A 15 -1.88 -9.62 0.18
CA VAL A 15 -1.84 -10.41 1.43
C VAL A 15 -2.42 -11.80 1.23
N LEU A 16 -3.61 -11.93 0.63
CA LEU A 16 -4.20 -13.25 0.39
C LEU A 16 -3.27 -14.14 -0.45
N ARG A 17 -2.70 -13.56 -1.51
CA ARG A 17 -1.80 -14.28 -2.42
C ARG A 17 -0.47 -14.61 -1.77
N HIS A 18 0.01 -13.79 -0.85
CA HIS A 18 1.15 -14.11 0.00
C HIS A 18 0.85 -15.37 0.82
N GLN A 19 -0.31 -15.46 1.47
CA GLN A 19 -0.71 -16.66 2.21
C GLN A 19 -0.80 -17.89 1.29
N ARG A 20 -1.35 -17.75 0.07
CA ARG A 20 -1.36 -18.83 -0.94
C ARG A 20 0.02 -19.31 -1.33
N ALA A 21 0.99 -18.40 -1.49
CA ALA A 21 2.38 -18.75 -1.80
C ALA A 21 3.06 -19.54 -0.67
N HIS A 22 2.55 -19.43 0.56
CA HIS A 22 2.98 -20.22 1.72
C HIS A 22 2.11 -21.46 1.96
N ASN A 23 1.26 -21.86 1.01
CA ASN A 23 0.36 -23.00 1.09
C ASN A 23 -0.63 -22.93 2.28
N ASP A 24 -1.08 -21.73 2.64
CA ASP A 24 -2.15 -21.59 3.63
C ASP A 24 -3.45 -22.28 3.11
N PRO A 25 -3.99 -23.27 3.83
CA PRO A 25 -5.10 -24.09 3.34
C PRO A 25 -6.40 -23.30 3.18
N VAL A 26 -6.62 -22.26 3.98
CA VAL A 26 -7.79 -21.39 3.86
C VAL A 26 -7.63 -20.50 2.62
N ALA A 27 -6.45 -19.91 2.44
CA ALA A 27 -6.18 -19.04 1.31
C ALA A 27 -6.24 -19.78 -0.05
N LEU A 28 -5.94 -21.09 -0.06
CA LEU A 28 -6.06 -21.94 -1.24
C LEU A 28 -7.52 -22.31 -1.57
N ASN A 29 -8.39 -22.40 -0.56
CA ASN A 29 -9.76 -22.89 -0.70
C ASN A 29 -10.80 -21.79 -0.96
N TYR A 30 -10.45 -20.51 -0.79
CA TYR A 30 -11.37 -19.39 -0.98
C TYR A 30 -10.84 -18.39 -2.01
N THR A 31 -11.76 -17.79 -2.77
CA THR A 31 -11.45 -16.65 -3.64
C THR A 31 -11.23 -15.39 -2.82
N PHE A 32 -10.61 -14.37 -3.41
CA PHE A 32 -10.41 -13.09 -2.73
C PHE A 32 -11.74 -12.45 -2.30
N ALA A 33 -12.75 -12.47 -3.19
CA ALA A 33 -14.10 -12.01 -2.89
C ALA A 33 -14.67 -12.72 -1.65
N GLN A 34 -14.64 -14.06 -1.62
CA GLN A 34 -15.16 -14.83 -0.50
C GLN A 34 -14.45 -14.54 0.82
N VAL A 35 -13.14 -14.26 0.78
CA VAL A 35 -12.37 -13.89 1.97
C VAL A 35 -12.79 -12.52 2.48
N VAL A 36 -12.82 -11.49 1.64
CA VAL A 36 -13.10 -10.12 2.11
C VAL A 36 -14.56 -9.89 2.49
N THR A 37 -15.49 -10.61 1.87
CA THR A 37 -16.93 -10.54 2.19
C THR A 37 -17.38 -11.62 3.18
N ALA A 38 -16.47 -12.30 3.88
CA ALA A 38 -16.81 -13.33 4.83
C ALA A 38 -17.73 -12.77 5.94
N GLY A 39 -18.93 -13.35 6.07
CA GLY A 39 -19.97 -12.89 6.99
C GLY A 39 -19.89 -13.49 8.39
N SER A 40 -20.91 -13.20 9.21
CA SER A 40 -21.02 -13.68 10.60
C SER A 40 -21.00 -15.21 10.74
N HIS A 41 -21.50 -15.94 9.74
CA HIS A 41 -21.54 -17.41 9.73
C HIS A 41 -20.26 -18.07 9.20
N ALA A 42 -19.25 -17.30 8.79
CA ALA A 42 -17.98 -17.84 8.33
C ALA A 42 -17.22 -18.54 9.46
N SER A 43 -16.42 -19.56 9.08
CA SER A 43 -15.53 -20.25 10.02
C SER A 43 -14.51 -19.29 10.65
N GLN A 44 -14.05 -19.62 11.86
CA GLN A 44 -13.06 -18.78 12.55
C GLN A 44 -11.77 -18.62 11.74
N GLN A 45 -11.34 -19.67 11.04
CA GLN A 45 -10.15 -19.63 10.20
C GLN A 45 -10.33 -18.66 9.01
N LEU A 46 -11.51 -18.62 8.40
CA LEU A 46 -11.80 -17.67 7.32
C LEU A 46 -11.86 -16.23 7.83
N LYS A 47 -12.47 -15.98 9.00
CA LYS A 47 -12.48 -14.65 9.65
C LYS A 47 -11.08 -14.18 10.04
N ASN A 48 -10.21 -15.10 10.47
CA ASN A 48 -8.81 -14.78 10.77
C ASN A 48 -8.06 -14.37 9.50
N LEU A 49 -8.28 -15.08 8.38
CA LEU A 49 -7.68 -14.72 7.10
C LEU A 49 -8.22 -13.38 6.57
N GLN A 50 -9.53 -13.16 6.65
CA GLN A 50 -10.17 -11.88 6.34
C GLN A 50 -9.55 -10.74 7.15
N SER A 51 -9.40 -10.92 8.47
CA SER A 51 -8.81 -9.91 9.35
C SER A 51 -7.35 -9.61 8.98
N ARG A 52 -6.57 -10.64 8.62
CA ARG A 52 -5.19 -10.46 8.12
C ARG A 52 -5.14 -9.67 6.81
N CYS A 53 -6.16 -9.81 5.95
CA CYS A 53 -6.27 -9.03 4.73
C CYS A 53 -6.71 -7.59 5.01
N LEU A 54 -7.74 -7.37 5.83
CA LEU A 54 -8.43 -6.08 5.92
C LEU A 54 -7.87 -5.14 7.01
N VAL A 55 -7.60 -5.66 8.21
CA VAL A 55 -7.22 -4.83 9.38
C VAL A 55 -5.93 -4.03 9.16
N PRO A 56 -4.88 -4.53 8.48
CA PRO A 56 -3.71 -3.71 8.17
C PRO A 56 -4.03 -2.42 7.38
N GLY A 57 -5.13 -2.42 6.61
CA GLY A 57 -5.61 -1.25 5.88
C GLY A 57 -6.18 -0.14 6.75
N TRP A 58 -6.36 -0.33 8.06
CA TRP A 58 -6.84 0.73 8.96
C TRP A 58 -5.71 1.72 9.32
N TYR A 59 -5.20 2.42 8.30
CA TYR A 59 -4.00 3.25 8.40
C TYR A 59 -4.08 4.30 9.50
N ALA A 60 -5.23 4.97 9.66
CA ALA A 60 -5.41 5.96 10.71
C ALA A 60 -5.22 5.35 12.11
N THR A 61 -5.90 4.24 12.39
CA THR A 61 -5.79 3.49 13.66
C THR A 61 -4.35 3.10 13.96
N HIS A 62 -3.61 2.59 12.97
CA HIS A 62 -2.22 2.18 13.18
C HIS A 62 -1.29 3.38 13.36
N LEU A 63 -1.50 4.45 12.59
CA LEU A 63 -0.70 5.67 12.69
C LEU A 63 -0.91 6.40 14.02
N GLU A 64 -2.14 6.42 14.55
CA GLU A 64 -2.40 7.00 15.88
C GLU A 64 -1.65 6.27 16.99
N ARG A 65 -1.52 4.94 16.92
CA ARG A 65 -0.68 4.17 17.86
C ARG A 65 0.79 4.59 17.79
N TRP A 66 1.34 4.79 16.59
CA TRP A 66 2.70 5.32 16.44
C TRP A 66 2.84 6.71 17.06
N LEU A 67 1.85 7.58 16.84
CA LEU A 67 1.83 8.94 17.37
C LEU A 67 1.74 9.02 18.91
N THR A 68 1.33 7.95 19.60
CA THR A 68 1.43 7.89 21.07
C THR A 68 2.87 7.84 21.57
N ASN A 69 3.83 7.40 20.74
CA ASN A 69 5.23 7.22 21.12
C ASN A 69 6.19 8.13 20.38
N TYR A 70 5.83 8.59 19.18
CA TYR A 70 6.67 9.44 18.34
C TYR A 70 5.95 10.72 17.96
N PRO A 71 6.61 11.89 18.07
CA PRO A 71 6.05 13.13 17.57
C PRO A 71 5.87 13.08 16.04
N PRO A 72 4.89 13.83 15.50
CA PRO A 72 4.65 13.90 14.05
C PRO A 72 5.91 14.18 13.21
N SER A 73 6.82 15.02 13.70
CA SER A 73 8.06 15.38 13.00
C SER A 73 9.05 14.22 12.82
N GLN A 74 8.87 13.09 13.52
CA GLN A 74 9.70 11.88 13.36
C GLN A 74 9.05 10.81 12.48
N LEU A 75 7.88 11.12 11.90
CA LEU A 75 7.13 10.25 11.02
C LEU A 75 7.02 10.89 9.64
N TYR A 76 7.46 10.13 8.63
CA TYR A 76 7.27 10.50 7.23
C TYR A 76 6.47 9.40 6.53
N ILE A 77 5.46 9.85 5.79
CA ILE A 77 4.51 9.00 5.10
C ILE A 77 4.86 9.06 3.62
N VAL A 78 5.23 7.91 3.07
CA VAL A 78 5.57 7.79 1.65
C VAL A 78 4.31 7.40 0.89
N ASP A 79 3.96 8.18 -0.13
CA ASP A 79 2.92 7.80 -1.07
C ASP A 79 3.41 6.61 -1.92
N GLY A 80 2.76 5.46 -1.74
CA GLY A 80 3.11 4.23 -2.45
C GLY A 80 2.89 4.31 -3.96
N GLN A 81 1.92 5.10 -4.44
CA GLN A 81 1.74 5.32 -5.88
C GLN A 81 2.85 6.20 -6.45
N GLU A 82 3.25 7.26 -5.75
CA GLU A 82 4.40 8.06 -6.16
C GLU A 82 5.68 7.22 -6.15
N LEU A 83 5.94 6.45 -5.10
CA LEU A 83 7.10 5.56 -5.04
C LEU A 83 7.12 4.55 -6.20
N ARG A 84 5.95 4.04 -6.61
CA ARG A 84 5.84 3.10 -7.74
C ARG A 84 6.06 3.79 -9.08
N ASN A 85 5.46 4.96 -9.29
CA ASN A 85 5.42 5.60 -10.60
C ASN A 85 6.60 6.56 -10.83
N ASN A 86 7.05 7.24 -9.78
CA ASN A 86 8.16 8.21 -9.76
C ASN A 86 9.02 8.04 -8.48
N PRO A 87 9.75 6.93 -8.35
CA PRO A 87 10.56 6.65 -7.15
C PRO A 87 11.63 7.70 -6.89
N ALA A 88 12.15 8.39 -7.91
CA ALA A 88 13.16 9.42 -7.72
C ALA A 88 12.61 10.62 -6.91
N ALA A 89 11.38 11.06 -7.19
CA ALA A 89 10.72 12.13 -6.44
C ALA A 89 10.37 11.71 -5.00
N ALA A 90 9.81 10.51 -4.83
CA ALA A 90 9.54 9.96 -3.50
C ALA A 90 10.83 9.86 -2.65
N MET A 91 11.92 9.36 -3.25
CA MET A 91 13.20 9.23 -2.55
C MET A 91 13.88 10.58 -2.28
N ASP A 92 13.71 11.60 -3.12
CA ASP A 92 14.18 12.96 -2.82
C ASP A 92 13.50 13.51 -1.55
N SER A 93 12.20 13.30 -1.41
CA SER A 93 11.45 13.70 -0.21
C SER A 93 11.88 12.93 1.03
N VAL A 94 12.14 11.62 0.91
CA VAL A 94 12.72 10.80 1.99
C VAL A 94 14.09 11.33 2.42
N GLN A 95 14.96 11.67 1.47
CA GLN A 95 16.30 12.20 1.78
C GLN A 95 16.22 13.53 2.52
N LYS A 96 15.33 14.44 2.11
CA LYS A 96 15.08 15.71 2.81
C LYS A 96 14.61 15.49 4.23
N PHE A 97 13.64 14.60 4.43
CA PHE A 97 13.14 14.26 5.75
C PHE A 97 14.23 13.69 6.68
N LEU A 98 15.12 12.86 6.14
CA LEU A 98 16.23 12.26 6.89
C LEU A 98 17.45 13.18 7.05
N GLY A 99 17.47 14.35 6.40
CA GLY A 99 18.64 15.25 6.39
C GLY A 99 19.87 14.67 5.69
N VAL A 100 19.68 13.78 4.71
CA VAL A 100 20.79 13.11 4.00
C VAL A 100 21.58 14.14 3.19
N THR A 101 22.88 14.23 3.45
CA THR A 101 23.80 15.11 2.71
C THR A 101 25.11 14.37 2.43
N PRO A 102 25.60 14.30 1.17
CA PRO A 102 24.98 14.82 -0.04
C PRO A 102 23.78 13.98 -0.50
N HIS A 103 22.85 14.59 -1.26
CA HIS A 103 21.74 13.86 -1.87
C HIS A 103 22.24 12.86 -2.92
N PHE A 104 21.68 11.66 -2.89
CA PHE A 104 21.85 10.63 -3.90
C PHE A 104 20.91 10.88 -5.09
N ASN A 105 21.44 10.80 -6.30
CA ASN A 105 20.70 11.05 -7.54
C ASN A 105 19.97 9.78 -8.02
N TYR A 106 18.74 9.59 -7.53
CA TYR A 106 17.91 8.46 -7.93
C TYR A 106 17.47 8.50 -9.41
N THR A 107 17.46 9.66 -10.07
CA THR A 107 17.15 9.76 -11.51
C THR A 107 18.21 9.07 -12.38
N GLN A 108 19.47 9.07 -11.94
CA GLN A 108 20.56 8.37 -12.63
C GLN A 108 20.70 6.92 -12.17
N ALA A 109 20.33 6.63 -10.92
CA ALA A 109 20.48 5.31 -10.33
C ALA A 109 19.30 4.37 -10.59
N LEU A 110 18.17 4.86 -11.09
CA LEU A 110 16.97 4.07 -11.38
C LEU A 110 16.60 4.14 -12.86
N LYS A 111 16.18 3.01 -13.41
CA LYS A 111 15.64 2.88 -14.76
C LYS A 111 14.36 2.05 -14.74
N PHE A 112 13.36 2.47 -15.50
CA PHE A 112 12.14 1.67 -15.67
C PHE A 112 12.42 0.47 -16.59
N GLU A 113 12.06 -0.73 -16.12
CA GLU A 113 12.16 -1.96 -16.89
C GLU A 113 10.77 -2.42 -17.31
N GLU A 114 10.42 -2.24 -18.59
CA GLU A 114 9.10 -2.57 -19.14
C GLU A 114 8.74 -4.05 -18.95
N SER A 115 9.72 -4.93 -19.13
CA SER A 115 9.56 -6.38 -18.93
C SER A 115 9.14 -6.73 -17.50
N LYS A 116 9.63 -5.95 -16.52
CA LYS A 116 9.29 -6.08 -15.11
C LYS A 116 8.03 -5.29 -14.76
N GLY A 117 7.79 -4.16 -15.41
CA GLY A 117 6.75 -3.18 -15.10
C GLY A 117 7.07 -2.31 -13.88
N PHE A 118 8.34 -2.21 -13.49
CA PHE A 118 8.78 -1.48 -12.30
C PHE A 118 10.13 -0.80 -12.55
N TRP A 119 10.44 0.20 -11.72
CA TRP A 119 11.77 0.80 -11.64
C TRP A 119 12.77 -0.14 -10.97
N CYS A 120 13.97 -0.21 -11.53
CA CYS A 120 15.06 -1.07 -11.10
C CYS A 120 16.35 -0.26 -10.92
N GLN A 121 17.24 -0.74 -10.05
CA GLN A 121 18.55 -0.11 -9.86
C GLN A 121 19.43 -0.30 -11.09
N VAL A 122 20.13 0.73 -11.53
CA VAL A 122 21.20 0.63 -12.52
C VAL A 122 22.48 0.23 -11.80
N ALA A 123 23.06 -0.92 -12.17
CA ALA A 123 24.35 -1.37 -11.64
C ALA A 123 25.51 -0.75 -12.42
N ASP A 124 26.73 -0.81 -11.85
CA ASP A 124 27.93 -0.18 -12.40
C ASP A 124 28.28 -0.64 -13.83
N ASN A 125 27.85 -1.85 -14.21
CA ASN A 125 28.03 -2.40 -15.55
C ASN A 125 26.91 -2.01 -16.53
N GLY A 126 26.06 -1.04 -16.17
CA GLY A 126 24.91 -0.58 -16.96
C GLY A 126 23.71 -1.54 -16.97
N LYS A 127 23.81 -2.71 -16.33
CA LYS A 127 22.68 -3.66 -16.24
C LYS A 127 21.71 -3.25 -15.16
N THR A 128 20.44 -3.58 -15.34
CA THR A 128 19.42 -3.34 -14.33
C THR A 128 19.35 -4.48 -13.33
N LYS A 129 19.30 -4.12 -12.05
CA LYS A 129 19.09 -5.01 -10.91
C LYS A 129 17.70 -4.73 -10.34
N CYS A 130 16.73 -5.51 -10.82
CA CYS A 130 15.35 -5.42 -10.34
C CYS A 130 15.13 -6.15 -9.01
N LEU A 131 14.07 -5.77 -8.30
CA LEU A 131 13.58 -6.55 -7.17
C LEU A 131 13.19 -7.97 -7.61
N GLY A 132 13.38 -8.94 -6.71
CA GLY A 132 13.20 -10.37 -6.99
C GLY A 132 11.78 -10.77 -7.43
N LYS A 133 11.62 -12.04 -7.82
CA LYS A 133 10.36 -12.58 -8.36
C LYS A 133 9.15 -12.44 -7.41
N SER A 134 9.39 -12.32 -6.10
CA SER A 134 8.34 -12.12 -5.10
C SER A 134 7.79 -10.69 -5.04
N LYS A 135 8.42 -9.73 -5.71
CA LYS A 135 8.04 -8.30 -5.74
C LYS A 135 7.48 -7.93 -7.11
N GLY A 136 6.35 -7.21 -7.11
CA GLY A 136 5.68 -6.80 -8.35
C GLY A 136 5.05 -7.97 -9.12
N ARG A 137 4.40 -8.90 -8.42
CA ARG A 137 3.72 -10.03 -9.07
C ARG A 137 2.51 -9.48 -9.84
N LYS A 138 2.34 -9.92 -11.09
CA LYS A 138 1.15 -9.61 -11.90
C LYS A 138 -0.04 -10.40 -11.37
N TYR A 139 -1.17 -9.74 -11.25
CA TYR A 139 -2.37 -10.25 -10.63
C TYR A 139 -3.55 -10.03 -11.58
N PRO A 140 -4.50 -10.99 -11.72
CA PRO A 140 -5.76 -10.69 -12.40
C PRO A 140 -6.46 -9.53 -11.70
N ASP A 141 -7.16 -8.74 -12.48
CA ASP A 141 -7.93 -7.61 -11.99
C ASP A 141 -8.99 -8.08 -10.98
N MET A 142 -9.24 -7.22 -10.01
CA MET A 142 -10.26 -7.46 -9.00
C MET A 142 -11.65 -7.31 -9.60
N GLU A 143 -12.55 -8.24 -9.26
CA GLU A 143 -13.95 -8.15 -9.62
C GLU A 143 -14.55 -6.79 -9.19
N PRO A 144 -15.28 -6.08 -10.07
CA PRO A 144 -15.82 -4.75 -9.76
C PRO A 144 -16.69 -4.71 -8.49
N SER A 145 -17.45 -5.78 -8.24
CA SER A 145 -18.27 -5.90 -7.02
C SER A 145 -17.43 -6.02 -5.75
N THR A 146 -16.28 -6.69 -5.83
CA THR A 146 -15.35 -6.81 -4.70
C THR A 146 -14.67 -5.47 -4.43
N ARG A 147 -14.28 -4.76 -5.48
CA ARG A 147 -13.75 -3.39 -5.38
C ARG A 147 -14.76 -2.44 -4.72
N SER A 148 -16.02 -2.46 -5.18
CA SER A 148 -17.08 -1.62 -4.58
C SER A 148 -17.27 -1.93 -3.09
N TYR A 149 -17.28 -3.22 -2.72
CA TYR A 149 -17.35 -3.62 -1.33
C TYR A 149 -16.19 -3.07 -0.49
N LEU A 150 -14.95 -3.11 -1.01
CA LEU A 150 -13.78 -2.59 -0.29
C LEU A 150 -13.81 -1.07 -0.16
N VAL A 151 -14.23 -0.35 -1.21
CA VAL A 151 -14.43 1.11 -1.16
C VAL A 151 -15.42 1.47 -0.04
N ASP A 152 -16.55 0.77 0.04
CA ASP A 152 -17.54 1.01 1.10
C ASP A 152 -17.02 0.59 2.49
N PHE A 153 -16.31 -0.54 2.57
CA PHE A 153 -15.72 -1.03 3.82
C PHE A 153 -14.69 -0.06 4.41
N TYR A 154 -13.87 0.59 3.58
CA TYR A 154 -12.83 1.52 4.03
C TYR A 154 -13.28 2.97 4.11
N ARG A 155 -14.47 3.33 3.62
CA ARG A 155 -14.95 4.73 3.53
C ARG A 155 -14.66 5.54 4.80
N GLU A 156 -15.16 5.09 5.94
CA GLU A 156 -14.95 5.78 7.22
C GLU A 156 -13.47 5.80 7.64
N ASN A 157 -12.74 4.71 7.44
CA ASN A 157 -11.30 4.64 7.73
C ASN A 157 -10.49 5.64 6.87
N ASN A 158 -10.88 5.84 5.62
CA ASN A 158 -10.23 6.75 4.68
C ASN A 158 -10.57 8.22 4.98
N ILE A 159 -11.79 8.50 5.45
CA ILE A 159 -12.15 9.81 5.99
C ILE A 159 -11.30 10.13 7.23
N GLU A 160 -11.18 9.20 8.19
CA GLU A 160 -10.36 9.40 9.38
C GLU A 160 -8.88 9.55 9.04
N LEU A 161 -8.36 8.78 8.08
CA LEU A 161 -7.01 8.95 7.58
C LEU A 161 -6.79 10.35 6.99
N SER A 162 -7.72 10.84 6.16
CA SER A 162 -7.63 12.18 5.58
C SER A 162 -7.60 13.27 6.64
N LYS A 163 -8.48 13.19 7.65
CA LYS A 163 -8.49 14.12 8.80
C LYS A 163 -7.16 14.08 9.55
N LEU A 164 -6.65 12.87 9.82
CA LEU A 164 -5.38 12.66 10.51
C LEU A 164 -4.21 13.28 9.73
N LEU A 165 -4.08 12.99 8.43
CA LEU A 165 -3.00 13.53 7.59
C LEU A 165 -3.03 15.06 7.55
N ASN A 166 -4.23 15.66 7.40
CA ASN A 166 -4.39 17.11 7.46
C ASN A 166 -3.94 17.70 8.80
N ARG A 167 -4.30 17.07 9.93
CA ARG A 167 -3.85 17.47 11.27
C ARG A 167 -2.33 17.40 11.42
N LEU A 168 -1.69 16.42 10.77
CA LEU A 168 -0.24 16.25 10.78
C LEU A 168 0.49 17.16 9.78
N GLY A 169 -0.23 17.94 8.97
CA GLY A 169 0.36 18.75 7.90
C GLY A 169 0.97 17.92 6.77
N GLN A 170 0.55 16.65 6.63
CA GLN A 170 1.04 15.75 5.59
C GLN A 170 0.15 15.86 4.35
N PRO A 171 0.71 15.84 3.13
CA PRO A 171 -0.09 15.83 1.92
C PRO A 171 -0.91 14.54 1.82
N LEU A 172 -2.13 14.65 1.28
CA LEU A 172 -2.94 13.47 1.00
C LEU A 172 -2.38 12.70 -0.21
N PRO A 173 -2.18 11.38 -0.10
CA PRO A 173 -1.83 10.54 -1.25
C PRO A 173 -2.81 10.71 -2.41
N THR A 174 -2.34 10.55 -3.65
CA THR A 174 -3.18 10.71 -4.86
C THR A 174 -4.41 9.82 -4.83
N TRP A 175 -4.22 8.54 -4.52
CA TRP A 175 -5.29 7.55 -4.46
C TRP A 175 -6.39 7.91 -3.45
N LEU A 176 -6.00 8.45 -2.28
CA LEU A 176 -6.95 8.81 -1.22
C LEU A 176 -7.79 10.01 -1.64
N ARG A 177 -7.19 10.99 -2.32
CA ARG A 177 -7.91 12.14 -2.87
C ARG A 177 -8.95 11.72 -3.90
N GLU A 178 -8.55 10.85 -4.83
CA GLU A 178 -9.43 10.34 -5.89
C GLU A 178 -10.61 9.55 -5.30
N GLU A 179 -10.35 8.68 -4.33
CA GLU A 179 -11.39 7.86 -3.71
C GLU A 179 -12.42 8.68 -2.91
N LEU A 180 -11.95 9.68 -2.15
CA LEU A 180 -12.82 10.58 -1.40
C LEU A 180 -13.64 11.51 -2.32
N GLN A 181 -13.10 11.91 -3.47
CA GLN A 181 -13.85 12.67 -4.46
C GLN A 181 -14.93 11.82 -5.14
N ASN A 182 -14.60 10.59 -5.52
CA ASN A 182 -15.54 9.70 -6.22
C ASN A 182 -16.69 9.26 -5.31
N SER A 183 -16.42 9.02 -4.03
CA SER A 183 -17.46 8.66 -3.03
C SER A 183 -18.39 9.82 -2.66
N SER A 184 -18.00 11.08 -2.91
CA SER A 184 -18.88 12.25 -2.73
C SER A 184 -19.85 12.48 -3.89
N ARG A 185 -19.65 11.80 -5.02
CA ARG A 185 -20.46 11.91 -6.25
C ARG A 185 -21.47 10.78 -6.42
N SER A 186 -21.43 9.77 -5.56
CA SER A 186 -22.30 8.58 -5.56
C SER A 186 -23.45 8.71 -4.57
#